data_AF-A0A7L1TD08-F1
#
_entry.id   AF-A0A7L1TD08-F1
#
_cell.length_a   1.000
_cell.length_b   1.000
_cell.length_c   1.000
_cell.angle_alpha   90.00
_cell.angle_beta   90.00
_cell.angle_gamma   90.00
#
_symmetry.space_group_name_H-M   'P 1'
#
loop_
_entity.id
_entity.type
_entity.pdbx_description
1 polymer ?
#
loop_
_entity_poly.entity_id
_entity_poly.type
_entity_poly.pdbx_seq_one_letter_code
_entity_poly.pdbx_strand_id
1 'polypeptide(L)'
;DIFDSDWYTSRSLIGGADIIVIKYSVNDKTSFQELRDSYVPMIKKALNHCSVPVIISAIGARKNGVPCTCPLCTSDRRSCVTTSEGVQLAKELGATYLELHTLNEFYIQKYFGGVLEYFMIQSLNQKSSEKMKKRKKMQKCHRVQPPQLEQPEKMPILKGEASHYDADLHNLLCCCQCADVAFYPEDFSTMVEAHKIILCSVSHLFMLLFEVKSPADIRDASIVRTAQSLFAVEGGAAFPPVPRSVPPVRVVVKDPVFCSCLPDILHFIYSGAFQWDRLEEDIKKKLKDPEKTEHVLEKVKCILKTPGKV
;
A
#
# COMPACT_ATOMS: atom_id res chain seq x y z
N ASP A 1 8.88 -16.81 -29.69
CA ASP A 1 7.87 -15.75 -29.62
C ASP A 1 6.65 -15.98 -30.50
N ILE A 2 5.50 -15.34 -30.20
CA ILE A 2 4.27 -15.32 -31.05
C ILE A 2 4.56 -14.82 -32.48
N PHE A 3 5.67 -14.10 -32.64
CA PHE A 3 6.12 -13.47 -33.88
C PHE A 3 7.25 -14.23 -34.60
N ASP A 4 7.77 -15.32 -34.02
CA ASP A 4 8.63 -16.28 -34.73
C ASP A 4 7.79 -17.29 -35.55
N SER A 5 6.47 -17.21 -35.44
CA SER A 5 5.51 -18.09 -36.12
C SER A 5 5.12 -17.52 -37.48
N ASP A 6 4.66 -18.38 -38.40
CA ASP A 6 4.10 -17.93 -39.68
C ASP A 6 3.00 -16.87 -39.48
N TRP A 7 3.03 -15.80 -40.29
CA TRP A 7 2.12 -14.65 -40.23
C TRP A 7 0.64 -15.01 -40.07
N TYR A 8 0.20 -16.11 -40.67
CA TYR A 8 -1.18 -16.60 -40.58
C TYR A 8 -1.55 -17.06 -39.16
N THR A 9 -0.63 -17.70 -38.45
CA THR A 9 -0.79 -18.14 -37.07
C THR A 9 -0.85 -16.94 -36.13
N SER A 10 0.09 -16.00 -36.27
CA SER A 10 0.10 -14.77 -35.47
C SER A 10 -1.16 -13.93 -35.70
N ARG A 11 -1.64 -13.84 -36.94
CA ARG A 11 -2.90 -13.15 -37.28
C ARG A 11 -4.12 -13.82 -36.65
N SER A 12 -4.19 -15.16 -36.65
CA SER A 12 -5.29 -15.90 -36.04
C SER A 12 -5.34 -15.68 -34.52
N LEU A 13 -4.17 -15.70 -33.87
CA LEU A 13 -4.05 -15.43 -32.43
C LEU A 13 -4.44 -14.00 -32.07
N ILE A 14 -3.97 -13.02 -32.86
CA ILE A 14 -4.32 -11.60 -32.67
C ILE A 14 -5.82 -11.37 -32.88
N GLY A 15 -6.43 -12.01 -33.87
CA GLY A 15 -7.87 -11.85 -34.17
C GLY A 15 -8.81 -12.50 -33.15
N GLY A 16 -8.34 -13.53 -32.44
CA GLY A 16 -9.10 -14.22 -31.39
C GLY A 16 -8.89 -13.65 -29.99
N ALA A 17 -8.02 -12.64 -29.83
CA ALA A 17 -7.74 -12.04 -28.52
C ALA A 17 -8.81 -11.02 -28.13
N ASP A 18 -9.22 -11.03 -26.87
CA ASP A 18 -10.09 -10.01 -26.29
C ASP A 18 -9.37 -8.67 -26.09
N ILE A 19 -8.07 -8.73 -25.77
CA ILE A 19 -7.20 -7.57 -25.57
C ILE A 19 -5.75 -7.94 -25.84
N ILE A 20 -4.98 -6.99 -26.36
CA ILE A 20 -3.55 -7.16 -26.63
C ILE A 20 -2.78 -6.20 -25.73
N VAL A 21 -1.82 -6.72 -24.97
CA VAL A 21 -0.93 -5.89 -24.16
C VAL A 21 0.51 -6.04 -24.65
N ILE A 22 1.07 -4.95 -25.13
CA ILE A 22 2.46 -4.86 -25.59
C ILE A 22 3.28 -4.23 -24.47
N LYS A 23 4.28 -4.95 -23.99
CA LYS A 23 5.11 -4.54 -22.85
C LYS A 23 6.52 -4.20 -23.32
N TYR A 24 7.10 -3.15 -22.76
CA TYR A 24 8.52 -2.85 -22.95
C TYR A 24 9.14 -2.31 -21.65
N SER A 25 10.44 -2.51 -21.47
CA SER A 25 11.20 -1.95 -20.34
C SER A 25 11.58 -0.51 -20.62
N VAL A 26 11.29 0.42 -19.70
CA VAL A 26 11.68 1.83 -19.84
C VAL A 26 13.20 2.04 -19.86
N ASN A 27 13.96 1.06 -19.38
CA ASN A 27 15.43 1.13 -19.31
C ASN A 27 16.11 0.36 -20.46
N ASP A 28 15.34 -0.22 -21.39
CA ASP A 28 15.88 -0.96 -22.53
C ASP A 28 15.45 -0.28 -23.83
N LYS A 29 16.24 0.74 -24.22
CA LYS A 29 15.96 1.51 -25.43
C LYS A 29 16.10 0.69 -26.70
N THR A 30 17.03 -0.27 -26.71
CA THR A 30 17.30 -1.17 -27.85
C THR A 30 16.10 -2.05 -28.16
N SER A 31 15.58 -2.76 -27.16
CA SER A 31 14.38 -3.59 -27.33
C SER A 31 13.14 -2.77 -27.68
N PHE A 32 13.04 -1.52 -27.20
CA PHE A 32 11.96 -0.62 -27.60
C PHE A 32 12.03 -0.24 -29.09
N GLN A 33 13.22 0.01 -29.64
CA GLN A 33 13.36 0.30 -31.07
C GLN A 33 13.09 -0.94 -31.91
N GLU A 34 13.55 -2.11 -31.49
CA GLU A 34 13.24 -3.37 -32.18
C GLU A 34 11.73 -3.64 -32.18
N LEU A 35 11.05 -3.44 -31.04
CA LEU A 35 9.60 -3.49 -30.94
C LEU A 35 8.95 -2.57 -31.98
N ARG A 36 9.41 -1.31 -32.04
CA ARG A 36 8.88 -0.28 -32.92
C ARG A 36 9.09 -0.59 -34.41
N ASP A 37 10.27 -1.07 -34.77
CA ASP A 37 10.65 -1.20 -36.18
C ASP A 37 10.20 -2.55 -36.76
N SER A 38 10.23 -3.62 -35.97
CA SER A 38 9.91 -4.98 -36.43
C SER A 38 8.46 -5.38 -36.15
N TYR A 39 7.97 -5.13 -34.93
CA TYR A 39 6.70 -5.72 -34.47
C TYR A 39 5.48 -4.82 -34.68
N VAL A 40 5.63 -3.50 -34.51
CA VAL A 40 4.53 -2.54 -34.72
C VAL A 40 3.94 -2.61 -36.12
N PRO A 41 4.71 -2.69 -37.23
CA PRO A 41 4.13 -2.82 -38.55
C PRO A 41 3.28 -4.09 -38.71
N MET A 42 3.73 -5.22 -38.12
CA MET A 42 3.00 -6.48 -38.16
C MET A 42 1.69 -6.40 -37.36
N ILE A 43 1.76 -5.87 -36.15
CA ILE A 43 0.60 -5.71 -35.26
C ILE A 43 -0.40 -4.75 -35.91
N LYS A 44 0.05 -3.61 -36.42
CA LYS A 44 -0.80 -2.65 -37.12
C LYS A 44 -1.50 -3.27 -38.33
N LYS A 45 -0.78 -4.08 -39.12
CA LYS A 45 -1.35 -4.82 -40.25
C LYS A 45 -2.43 -5.81 -39.81
N ALA A 46 -2.26 -6.48 -38.67
CA ALA A 46 -3.26 -7.40 -38.13
C ALA A 46 -4.50 -6.64 -37.61
N LEU A 47 -4.28 -5.55 -36.85
CA LEU A 47 -5.34 -4.69 -36.30
C LEU A 47 -6.16 -3.95 -37.36
N ASN A 48 -5.65 -3.75 -38.57
CA ASN A 48 -6.46 -3.22 -39.66
C ASN A 48 -7.67 -4.12 -40.01
N HIS A 49 -7.63 -5.39 -39.62
CA HIS A 49 -8.67 -6.37 -39.91
C HIS A 49 -9.44 -6.85 -38.67
N CYS A 50 -9.10 -6.38 -37.47
CA CYS A 50 -9.79 -6.74 -36.23
C CYS A 50 -9.83 -5.55 -35.26
N SER A 51 -10.94 -5.36 -34.57
CA SER A 51 -11.14 -4.25 -33.63
C SER A 51 -10.67 -4.58 -32.21
N VAL A 52 -9.60 -5.36 -32.09
CA VAL A 52 -9.08 -5.79 -30.78
C VAL A 52 -8.43 -4.60 -30.07
N PRO A 53 -8.84 -4.27 -28.84
CA PRO A 53 -8.22 -3.18 -28.07
C PRO A 53 -6.77 -3.49 -27.73
N VAL A 54 -5.92 -2.46 -27.78
CA VAL A 54 -4.48 -2.57 -27.53
C VAL A 54 -4.06 -1.65 -26.39
N ILE A 55 -3.19 -2.15 -25.51
CA ILE A 55 -2.53 -1.39 -24.45
C ILE A 55 -1.01 -1.47 -24.64
N ILE A 56 -0.35 -0.32 -24.63
CA ILE A 56 1.11 -0.20 -24.54
C ILE A 56 1.48 0.03 -23.07
N SER A 57 2.24 -0.90 -22.50
CA SER A 57 2.66 -0.85 -21.10
C SER A 57 4.17 -0.63 -20.99
N ALA A 58 4.55 0.52 -20.43
CA ALA A 58 5.92 0.87 -20.12
C ALA A 58 6.26 0.39 -18.69
N ILE A 59 7.26 -0.48 -18.56
CA ILE A 59 7.58 -1.16 -17.29
C ILE A 59 8.93 -0.71 -16.75
N GLY A 60 8.94 -0.32 -15.47
CA GLY A 60 10.12 0.01 -14.69
C GLY A 60 10.24 1.50 -14.34
N ALA A 61 11.16 1.79 -13.42
CA ALA A 61 11.55 3.15 -13.09
C ALA A 61 12.72 3.56 -13.99
N ARG A 62 12.59 4.71 -14.66
CA ARG A 62 13.66 5.26 -15.51
C ARG A 62 14.88 5.53 -14.63
N LYS A 63 15.99 4.91 -14.94
CA LYS A 63 17.28 5.16 -14.28
C LYS A 63 17.81 6.50 -14.78
N ASN A 64 17.25 7.60 -14.29
CA ASN A 64 17.83 8.92 -14.51
C ASN A 64 19.10 9.00 -13.66
N GLY A 65 20.25 8.69 -14.26
CA GLY A 65 21.53 9.15 -13.73
C GLY A 65 21.55 10.68 -13.69
N VAL A 66 22.32 11.24 -12.77
CA VAL A 66 22.60 12.69 -12.74
C VAL A 66 23.02 13.12 -14.14
N PRO A 67 22.34 14.08 -14.79
CA PRO A 67 22.67 14.44 -16.17
C PRO A 67 24.10 14.96 -16.22
N CYS A 68 24.94 14.35 -17.06
CA CYS A 68 26.28 14.83 -17.30
C CYS A 68 26.25 16.30 -17.72
N THR A 69 27.05 17.14 -17.06
CA THR A 69 27.12 18.58 -17.31
C THR A 69 28.02 18.93 -18.51
N CYS A 70 28.58 17.93 -19.19
CA CYS A 70 29.53 18.15 -20.27
C CYS A 70 28.79 18.57 -21.56
N PRO A 71 29.12 19.73 -22.17
CA PRO A 71 28.44 20.24 -23.37
C PRO A 71 28.67 19.39 -24.63
N LEU A 72 29.53 18.37 -24.58
CA LEU A 72 29.86 17.46 -25.69
C LEU A 72 29.51 16.00 -25.40
N CYS A 73 28.97 15.69 -24.21
CA CYS A 73 28.69 14.30 -23.84
C CYS A 73 27.31 13.86 -24.37
N THR A 74 27.31 12.79 -25.16
CA THR A 74 26.10 12.16 -25.70
C THR A 74 25.60 11.00 -24.83
N SER A 75 26.26 10.68 -23.70
CA SER A 75 26.01 9.46 -22.92
C SER A 75 24.67 9.46 -22.17
N ASP A 76 24.21 10.61 -21.67
CA ASP A 76 23.14 10.64 -20.65
C ASP A 76 21.74 10.96 -21.18
N ARG A 77 21.57 11.06 -22.51
CA ARG A 77 20.26 11.39 -23.11
C ARG A 77 19.55 10.24 -23.83
N ARG A 78 20.11 9.02 -23.87
CA ARG A 78 19.63 7.97 -24.81
C ARG A 78 19.40 6.56 -24.25
N SER A 79 19.65 6.27 -22.98
CA SER A 79 19.54 4.89 -22.47
C SER A 79 18.11 4.46 -22.11
N CYS A 80 17.24 5.40 -21.74
CA CYS A 80 15.86 5.11 -21.34
C CYS A 80 14.84 5.56 -22.40
N VAL A 81 13.72 4.85 -22.48
CA VAL A 81 12.55 5.26 -23.25
C VAL A 81 11.81 6.36 -22.50
N THR A 82 11.64 7.50 -23.15
CA THR A 82 10.90 8.63 -22.57
C THR A 82 9.39 8.39 -22.64
N THR A 83 8.63 9.05 -21.75
CA THR A 83 7.15 9.00 -21.78
C THR A 83 6.59 9.44 -23.13
N SER A 84 7.16 10.48 -23.75
CA SER A 84 6.72 10.98 -25.05
C SER A 84 6.88 9.92 -26.16
N GLU A 85 7.96 9.16 -26.15
CA GLU A 85 8.19 8.08 -27.11
C GLU A 85 7.20 6.92 -26.94
N GLY A 86 6.92 6.54 -25.69
CA GLY A 86 5.89 5.54 -25.38
C GLY A 86 4.49 5.98 -25.80
N VAL A 87 4.13 7.23 -25.52
CA VAL A 87 2.85 7.83 -25.94
C VAL A 87 2.75 7.91 -27.46
N GLN A 88 3.84 8.25 -28.14
CA GLN A 88 3.86 8.30 -29.60
C GLN A 88 3.62 6.91 -30.22
N LEU A 89 4.26 5.87 -29.68
CA LEU A 89 4.02 4.49 -30.08
C LEU A 89 2.55 4.08 -29.87
N ALA A 90 1.96 4.45 -28.73
CA ALA A 90 0.55 4.16 -28.47
C ALA A 90 -0.38 4.85 -29.49
N LYS A 91 -0.09 6.10 -29.86
CA LYS A 91 -0.84 6.82 -30.91
C LYS A 91 -0.72 6.14 -32.28
N GLU A 92 0.46 5.64 -32.63
CA GLU A 92 0.69 4.95 -33.93
C GLU A 92 -0.14 3.68 -34.10
N LEU A 93 -0.47 3.02 -32.98
CA LEU A 93 -1.29 1.82 -32.90
C LEU A 93 -2.76 2.08 -32.52
N GLY A 94 -3.15 3.33 -32.24
CA GLY A 94 -4.47 3.64 -31.69
C GLY A 94 -4.72 2.98 -30.33
N ALA A 95 -3.66 2.76 -29.56
CA ALA A 95 -3.64 2.05 -28.30
C ALA A 95 -3.69 3.00 -27.09
N THR A 96 -4.03 2.46 -25.93
CA THR A 96 -3.92 3.16 -24.64
C THR A 96 -2.53 3.00 -24.08
N TYR A 97 -1.97 4.08 -23.52
CA TYR A 97 -0.65 4.09 -22.90
C TYR A 97 -0.74 3.99 -21.39
N LEU A 98 0.07 3.12 -20.78
CA LEU A 98 0.13 2.89 -19.34
C LEU A 98 1.59 2.79 -18.86
N GLU A 99 1.96 3.53 -17.81
CA GLU A 99 3.29 3.42 -17.16
C GLU A 99 3.19 2.69 -15.82
N LEU A 100 4.15 1.80 -15.57
CA LEU A 100 4.29 1.02 -14.33
C LEU A 100 5.69 1.22 -13.77
N HIS A 101 5.82 2.00 -12.70
CA HIS A 101 7.13 2.35 -12.14
C HIS A 101 7.86 1.18 -11.45
N THR A 102 7.15 0.17 -10.95
CA THR A 102 7.75 -1.07 -10.41
C THR A 102 6.77 -2.25 -10.57
N LEU A 103 7.29 -3.47 -10.79
CA LEU A 103 6.53 -4.71 -10.62
C LEU A 103 6.52 -5.10 -9.13
N ASN A 104 6.02 -4.22 -8.27
CA ASN A 104 5.78 -4.56 -6.87
C ASN A 104 4.31 -4.99 -6.71
N GLU A 105 4.00 -5.90 -5.78
CA GLU A 105 2.65 -6.48 -5.61
C GLU A 105 1.54 -5.41 -5.52
N PHE A 106 1.87 -4.25 -4.96
CA PHE A 106 1.00 -3.09 -4.85
C PHE A 106 0.54 -2.49 -6.20
N TYR A 107 1.39 -2.51 -7.23
CA TYR A 107 1.07 -1.92 -8.55
C TYR A 107 0.47 -2.93 -9.51
N ILE A 108 0.60 -4.24 -9.24
CA ILE A 108 0.01 -5.31 -10.05
C ILE A 108 -1.53 -5.22 -10.05
N GLN A 109 -2.13 -4.90 -8.90
CA GLN A 109 -3.58 -4.70 -8.82
C GLN A 109 -4.06 -3.51 -9.67
N LYS A 110 -3.33 -2.39 -9.65
CA LYS A 110 -3.64 -1.22 -10.50
C LYS A 110 -3.46 -1.52 -11.98
N TYR A 111 -2.46 -2.32 -12.33
CA TYR A 111 -2.22 -2.77 -13.71
C TYR A 111 -3.40 -3.60 -14.24
N PHE A 112 -3.75 -4.70 -13.56
CA PHE A 112 -4.87 -5.55 -14.01
C PHE A 112 -6.22 -4.82 -13.91
N GLY A 113 -6.42 -4.00 -12.87
CA GLY A 113 -7.59 -3.14 -12.75
C GLY A 113 -7.75 -2.17 -13.92
N GLY A 114 -6.70 -1.46 -14.30
CA GLY A 114 -6.72 -0.54 -15.44
C GLY A 114 -6.90 -1.24 -16.79
N VAL A 115 -6.30 -2.42 -16.98
CA VAL A 115 -6.49 -3.25 -18.18
C VAL A 115 -7.94 -3.71 -18.30
N LEU A 116 -8.56 -4.18 -17.20
CA LEU A 116 -9.95 -4.60 -17.17
C LEU A 116 -10.93 -3.43 -17.40
N GLU A 117 -10.69 -2.31 -16.75
CA GLU A 117 -11.49 -1.10 -16.92
C GLU A 117 -11.48 -0.63 -18.39
N TYR A 118 -10.31 -0.57 -19.00
CA TYR A 118 -10.18 -0.21 -20.41
C TYR A 118 -10.89 -1.20 -21.33
N PHE A 119 -10.72 -2.51 -21.10
CA PHE A 119 -11.42 -3.54 -21.86
C PHE A 119 -12.95 -3.40 -21.76
N MET A 120 -13.48 -3.11 -20.56
CA MET A 120 -14.92 -2.90 -20.36
C MET A 120 -15.41 -1.66 -21.12
N ILE A 121 -14.71 -0.53 -21.03
CA ILE A 121 -15.07 0.71 -21.73
C ILE A 121 -15.05 0.51 -23.25
N GLN A 122 -14.00 -0.14 -23.79
CA GLN A 122 -13.91 -0.41 -25.22
C GLN A 122 -15.00 -1.39 -25.70
N SER A 123 -15.26 -2.45 -24.93
CA SER A 123 -16.36 -3.38 -25.22
C SER A 123 -17.72 -2.66 -25.27
N LEU A 124 -17.96 -1.70 -24.39
CA LEU A 124 -19.19 -0.90 -24.38
C LEU A 124 -19.26 0.06 -25.59
N ASN A 125 -18.14 0.71 -25.94
CA ASN A 125 -18.07 1.62 -27.08
C ASN A 125 -18.19 0.91 -28.44
N GLN A 126 -17.68 -0.32 -28.57
CA GLN A 126 -17.87 -1.13 -29.76
C GLN A 126 -19.35 -1.52 -29.94
N LYS A 127 -20.02 -1.96 -28.86
CA LYS A 127 -21.46 -2.27 -28.85
C LYS A 127 -22.34 -1.07 -29.24
N SER A 128 -21.95 0.16 -28.87
CA SER A 128 -22.69 1.37 -29.25
C SER A 128 -22.43 1.77 -30.73
N SER A 129 -21.19 1.66 -31.19
CA SER A 129 -20.76 1.91 -32.59
C SER A 129 -21.45 0.96 -33.59
N GLU A 130 -21.50 -0.34 -33.30
CA GLU A 130 -22.17 -1.33 -34.17
C GLU A 130 -23.68 -1.06 -34.28
N LYS A 131 -24.32 -0.70 -33.17
CA LYS A 131 -25.74 -0.29 -33.14
C LYS A 131 -25.96 0.94 -34.02
N MET A 132 -25.02 1.90 -34.04
CA MET A 132 -25.10 3.11 -34.86
C MET A 132 -24.84 2.85 -36.36
N LYS A 133 -23.90 1.94 -36.68
CA LYS A 133 -23.61 1.48 -38.06
C LYS A 133 -24.76 0.66 -38.65
N LYS A 134 -25.39 -0.24 -37.87
CA LYS A 134 -26.62 -0.96 -38.28
C LYS A 134 -27.79 -0.01 -38.50
N ARG A 135 -27.93 1.04 -37.67
CA ARG A 135 -29.01 2.04 -37.79
C ARG A 135 -28.92 2.91 -39.05
N LYS A 136 -27.70 3.15 -39.58
CA LYS A 136 -27.51 3.82 -40.89
C LYS A 136 -27.79 2.94 -42.10
N LYS A 137 -27.74 1.62 -41.98
CA LYS A 137 -27.95 0.66 -43.09
C LYS A 137 -29.35 0.05 -43.14
N MET A 138 -30.14 0.16 -42.07
CA MET A 138 -31.51 -0.37 -41.98
C MET A 138 -32.54 0.77 -41.90
N GLN A 139 -32.67 1.55 -42.98
CA GLN A 139 -33.84 2.40 -43.19
C GLN A 139 -34.88 1.67 -44.07
N LYS A 140 -35.15 0.40 -43.74
CA LYS A 140 -36.30 -0.43 -44.18
C LYS A 140 -36.03 -1.86 -43.72
N CYS A 141 -36.32 -2.18 -42.48
CA CYS A 141 -36.61 -3.57 -42.12
C CYS A 141 -37.47 -3.55 -40.86
N HIS A 142 -38.47 -4.43 -40.85
CA HIS A 142 -39.48 -4.55 -39.83
C HIS A 142 -38.84 -4.57 -38.44
N ARG A 143 -39.47 -3.83 -37.53
CA ARG A 143 -39.08 -3.70 -36.13
C ARG A 143 -39.19 -5.08 -35.48
N VAL A 144 -38.12 -5.86 -35.52
CA VAL A 144 -37.99 -7.08 -34.71
C VAL A 144 -38.06 -6.60 -33.26
N GLN A 145 -39.14 -6.96 -32.57
CA GLN A 145 -39.25 -6.70 -31.15
C GLN A 145 -38.13 -7.46 -30.44
N PRO A 146 -37.33 -6.79 -29.59
CA PRO A 146 -36.29 -7.48 -28.85
C PRO A 146 -36.95 -8.59 -28.02
N PRO A 147 -36.38 -9.80 -27.99
CA PRO A 147 -36.88 -10.84 -27.12
C PRO A 147 -36.91 -10.31 -25.69
N GLN A 148 -37.99 -10.60 -24.97
CA GLN A 148 -38.06 -10.29 -23.55
C GLN A 148 -37.09 -11.22 -22.83
N LEU A 149 -35.87 -10.72 -22.65
CA LEU A 149 -34.89 -11.34 -21.76
C LEU A 149 -35.44 -11.19 -20.34
N GLU A 150 -35.56 -12.29 -19.60
CA GLU A 150 -35.73 -12.22 -18.17
C GLU A 150 -34.59 -11.39 -17.58
N GLN A 151 -34.90 -10.52 -16.62
CA GLN A 151 -33.87 -9.66 -16.03
C GLN A 151 -32.72 -10.55 -15.52
N PRO A 152 -31.46 -10.19 -15.80
CA PRO A 152 -30.34 -10.92 -15.26
C PRO A 152 -30.51 -10.98 -13.74
N GLU A 153 -30.43 -12.20 -13.21
CA GLU A 153 -30.51 -12.44 -11.78
C GLU A 153 -29.55 -11.48 -11.07
N LYS A 154 -30.08 -10.73 -10.11
CA LYS A 154 -29.37 -9.60 -9.49
C LYS A 154 -28.01 -10.09 -9.03
N MET A 155 -26.94 -9.50 -9.57
CA MET A 155 -25.56 -9.89 -9.23
C MET A 155 -25.42 -9.99 -7.71
N PRO A 156 -24.81 -11.05 -7.17
CA PRO A 156 -24.61 -11.17 -5.74
C PRO A 156 -23.80 -9.97 -5.28
N ILE A 157 -24.34 -9.24 -4.31
CA ILE A 157 -23.64 -8.14 -3.68
C ILE A 157 -22.49 -8.78 -2.90
N LEU A 158 -21.27 -8.62 -3.42
CA LEU A 158 -20.05 -8.93 -2.67
C LEU A 158 -19.99 -7.94 -1.50
N LYS A 159 -20.47 -8.37 -0.34
CA LYS A 159 -20.25 -7.63 0.90
C LYS A 159 -18.79 -7.85 1.27
N GLY A 160 -17.97 -6.81 1.12
CA GLY A 160 -16.63 -6.84 1.69
C GLY A 160 -16.75 -7.08 3.20
N GLU A 161 -15.98 -8.02 3.73
CA GLU A 161 -15.87 -8.18 5.17
C GLU A 161 -15.42 -6.86 5.80
N ALA A 162 -16.06 -6.49 6.89
CA ALA A 162 -15.63 -5.33 7.65
C ALA A 162 -14.21 -5.60 8.18
N SER A 163 -13.38 -4.56 8.21
CA SER A 163 -12.04 -4.68 8.78
C SER A 163 -12.13 -5.17 10.22
N HIS A 164 -11.39 -6.23 10.53
CA HIS A 164 -11.21 -6.73 11.90
C HIS A 164 -10.02 -6.08 12.61
N TYR A 165 -9.37 -5.08 11.99
CA TYR A 165 -8.14 -4.46 12.48
C TYR A 165 -8.16 -4.10 13.98
N ASP A 166 -9.20 -3.41 14.45
CA ASP A 166 -9.29 -3.00 15.86
C ASP A 166 -9.41 -4.20 16.79
N ALA A 167 -10.20 -5.21 16.40
CA ALA A 167 -10.39 -6.42 17.18
C ALA A 167 -9.11 -7.27 17.19
N ASP A 168 -8.43 -7.40 16.05
CA ASP A 168 -7.21 -8.16 15.90
C ASP A 168 -6.06 -7.54 16.71
N LEU A 169 -5.93 -6.21 16.68
CA LEU A 169 -4.90 -5.50 17.44
C LEU A 169 -5.19 -5.57 18.95
N HIS A 170 -6.46 -5.44 19.36
CA HIS A 170 -6.85 -5.66 20.75
C HIS A 170 -6.60 -7.11 21.20
N ASN A 171 -6.92 -8.10 20.36
CA ASN A 171 -6.66 -9.51 20.64
C ASN A 171 -5.15 -9.77 20.78
N LEU A 172 -4.31 -9.10 19.98
CA LEU A 172 -2.86 -9.20 20.11
C LEU A 172 -2.38 -8.74 21.50
N LEU A 173 -2.92 -7.63 22.02
CA LEU A 173 -2.62 -7.16 23.39
C LEU A 173 -3.12 -8.15 24.45
N CYS A 174 -4.34 -8.66 24.32
CA CYS A 174 -4.94 -9.57 25.32
C CYS A 174 -4.34 -10.96 25.33
N CYS A 175 -3.95 -11.51 24.18
CA CYS A 175 -3.38 -12.84 24.06
C CYS A 175 -1.86 -12.86 24.27
N CYS A 176 -1.22 -11.68 24.32
CA CYS A 176 0.23 -11.50 24.48
C CYS A 176 1.09 -12.33 23.51
N GLN A 177 0.53 -12.68 22.35
CA GLN A 177 1.23 -13.52 21.38
C GLN A 177 2.41 -12.74 20.80
N CYS A 178 3.62 -13.30 20.92
CA CYS A 178 4.85 -12.66 20.47
C CYS A 178 5.21 -11.35 21.21
N ALA A 179 4.68 -11.15 22.43
CA ALA A 179 5.08 -10.03 23.27
C ALA A 179 6.59 -10.08 23.53
N ASP A 180 7.28 -9.00 23.15
CA ASP A 180 8.73 -8.81 23.25
C ASP A 180 9.11 -7.69 24.23
N VAL A 181 8.12 -7.14 24.94
CA VAL A 181 8.27 -6.18 26.04
C VAL A 181 7.39 -6.59 27.21
N ALA A 182 7.93 -6.40 28.41
CA ALA A 182 7.27 -6.63 29.68
C ALA A 182 7.46 -5.40 30.57
N PHE A 183 6.38 -4.73 30.93
CA PHE A 183 6.40 -3.62 31.89
C PHE A 183 6.16 -4.13 33.30
N TYR A 184 6.99 -3.67 34.25
CA TYR A 184 6.90 -4.02 35.65
C TYR A 184 6.77 -2.75 36.50
N PRO A 185 5.92 -2.74 37.54
CA PRO A 185 6.07 -1.81 38.63
C PRO A 185 7.39 -2.06 39.38
N GLU A 186 7.91 -1.07 40.12
CA GLU A 186 9.13 -1.22 40.93
C GLU A 186 9.04 -2.34 41.98
N ASP A 187 7.82 -2.68 42.42
CA ASP A 187 7.55 -3.78 43.35
C ASP A 187 7.45 -5.17 42.69
N PHE A 188 7.64 -5.24 41.37
CA PHE A 188 7.56 -6.45 40.55
C PHE A 188 6.25 -7.25 40.70
N SER A 189 5.16 -6.57 41.07
CA SER A 189 3.86 -7.21 41.29
C SER A 189 3.24 -7.75 39.99
N THR A 190 2.44 -6.94 39.28
CA THR A 190 1.73 -7.35 38.07
C THR A 190 2.41 -6.80 36.82
N MET A 191 2.89 -7.71 35.98
CA MET A 191 3.51 -7.38 34.70
C MET A 191 2.46 -7.13 33.61
N VAL A 192 2.73 -6.19 32.70
CA VAL A 192 1.93 -5.96 31.50
C VAL A 192 2.78 -6.19 30.25
N GLU A 193 2.34 -7.10 29.39
CA GLU A 193 3.03 -7.45 28.15
C GLU A 193 2.65 -6.51 27.00
N ALA A 194 3.59 -6.25 26.10
CA ALA A 194 3.40 -5.42 24.92
C ALA A 194 4.39 -5.78 23.80
N HIS A 195 4.29 -5.06 22.69
CA HIS A 195 5.03 -5.28 21.46
C HIS A 195 5.83 -4.04 21.08
N LYS A 196 7.16 -4.16 20.94
CA LYS A 196 8.06 -3.06 20.54
C LYS A 196 7.60 -2.39 19.27
N ILE A 197 7.17 -3.17 18.28
CA ILE A 197 6.76 -2.65 16.97
C ILE A 197 5.56 -1.69 17.08
N ILE A 198 4.59 -2.01 17.94
CA ILE A 198 3.42 -1.16 18.18
C ILE A 198 3.80 0.08 18.99
N LEU A 199 4.64 -0.08 20.01
CA LEU A 199 5.08 1.04 20.83
C LEU A 199 5.96 2.03 20.04
N CYS A 200 6.93 1.53 19.28
CA CYS A 200 7.80 2.33 18.44
C CYS A 200 7.06 3.03 17.30
N SER A 201 5.96 2.47 16.79
CA SER A 201 5.21 3.10 15.70
C SER A 201 4.45 4.35 16.18
N VAL A 202 4.06 4.40 17.45
CA VAL A 202 3.28 5.51 18.03
C VAL A 202 4.14 6.53 18.78
N SER A 203 5.39 6.23 19.12
CA SER A 203 6.20 7.13 19.95
C SER A 203 7.70 7.03 19.72
N HIS A 204 8.32 8.21 19.57
CA HIS A 204 9.76 8.38 19.64
C HIS A 204 10.35 8.08 21.02
N LEU A 205 9.57 8.20 22.09
CA LEU A 205 10.01 7.81 23.43
C LEU A 205 10.30 6.32 23.49
N PHE A 206 9.41 5.49 22.93
CA PHE A 206 9.62 4.04 22.88
C PHE A 206 10.76 3.66 21.92
N MET A 207 10.96 4.42 20.83
CA MET A 207 12.15 4.25 19.98
C MET A 207 13.46 4.49 20.75
N LEU A 208 13.51 5.47 21.67
CA LEU A 208 14.67 5.63 22.56
C LEU A 208 14.79 4.48 23.55
N LEU A 209 13.67 4.14 24.19
CA LEU A 209 13.62 3.15 25.26
C LEU A 209 14.14 1.78 24.79
N PHE A 210 13.87 1.42 23.53
CA PHE A 210 14.31 0.17 22.93
C PHE A 210 15.55 0.31 22.05
N GLU A 211 16.31 1.40 22.19
CA GLU A 211 17.57 1.65 21.49
C GLU A 211 17.47 1.61 19.95
N VAL A 212 16.27 1.84 19.41
CA VAL A 212 16.03 1.99 17.96
C VAL A 212 16.56 3.33 17.46
N LYS A 213 16.52 4.36 18.31
CA LYS A 213 17.09 5.70 18.07
C LYS A 213 18.00 6.11 19.20
N SER A 214 19.04 6.87 18.87
CA SER A 214 19.89 7.49 19.89
C SER A 214 19.24 8.77 20.44
N PRO A 215 19.59 9.19 21.67
CA PRO A 215 19.15 10.49 22.20
C PRO A 215 19.53 11.68 21.30
N ALA A 216 20.62 11.57 20.54
CA ALA A 216 21.08 12.60 19.61
C ALA A 216 20.14 12.76 18.40
N ASP A 217 19.40 11.71 18.04
CA ASP A 217 18.44 11.73 16.92
C ASP A 217 17.10 12.40 17.30
N ILE A 218 16.90 12.70 18.60
CA ILE A 218 15.67 13.28 19.12
C ILE A 218 15.88 14.75 19.43
N ARG A 219 15.16 15.59 18.65
CA ARG A 219 15.21 17.05 18.79
C ARG A 219 14.55 17.58 20.07
N ASP A 220 13.67 16.78 20.70
CA ASP A 220 12.90 17.23 21.85
C ASP A 220 13.42 16.64 23.16
N ALA A 221 14.01 17.51 23.97
CA ALA A 221 14.55 17.17 25.28
C ALA A 221 13.49 16.69 26.28
N SER A 222 12.21 17.05 26.10
CA SER A 222 11.13 16.57 26.97
C SER A 222 10.90 15.06 26.80
N ILE A 223 10.99 14.53 25.58
CA ILE A 223 10.90 13.08 25.33
C ILE A 223 12.02 12.36 26.06
N VAL A 224 13.26 12.82 25.89
CA VAL A 224 14.44 12.18 26.49
C VAL A 224 14.31 12.18 28.01
N ARG A 225 13.92 13.32 28.60
CA ARG A 225 13.71 13.48 30.04
C ARG A 225 12.59 12.57 30.55
N THR A 226 11.46 12.52 29.87
CA THR A 226 10.33 11.66 30.25
C THR A 226 10.67 10.19 30.14
N ALA A 227 11.41 9.77 29.09
CA ALA A 227 11.87 8.39 28.95
C ALA A 227 12.71 7.95 30.16
N GLN A 228 13.69 8.77 30.53
CA GLN A 228 14.61 8.49 31.62
C GLN A 228 13.96 8.57 33.01
N SER A 229 13.00 9.50 33.19
CA SER A 229 12.33 9.69 34.47
C SER A 229 11.21 8.69 34.73
N LEU A 230 10.55 8.20 33.67
CA LEU A 230 9.38 7.32 33.79
C LEU A 230 9.74 5.84 33.69
N PHE A 231 10.76 5.50 32.90
CA PHE A 231 11.12 4.12 32.62
C PHE A 231 12.59 3.82 32.96
N ALA A 232 12.87 2.56 33.28
CA ALA A 232 14.21 1.98 33.30
C ALA A 232 14.18 0.62 32.60
N VAL A 233 15.15 0.35 31.72
CA VAL A 233 15.29 -0.97 31.08
C VAL A 233 16.24 -1.80 31.91
N GLU A 234 15.83 -2.98 32.35
CA GLU A 234 16.74 -3.90 33.04
C GLU A 234 17.64 -4.62 32.03
N GLY A 235 18.94 -4.42 32.16
CA GLY A 235 19.95 -5.23 31.48
C GLY A 235 19.93 -6.65 32.04
N GLY A 236 19.74 -7.65 31.17
CA GLY A 236 19.48 -9.04 31.56
C GLY A 236 20.53 -9.61 32.52
N ALA A 237 20.17 -9.71 33.80
CA ALA A 237 20.86 -10.54 34.77
C ALA A 237 19.83 -11.38 35.56
N ALA A 238 19.94 -12.70 35.35
CA ALA A 238 19.56 -13.79 36.26
C ALA A 238 18.07 -13.99 36.63
N PHE A 239 17.30 -14.72 35.79
CA PHE A 239 16.21 -15.62 36.25
C PHE A 239 16.03 -16.77 35.24
N PRO A 240 15.53 -17.97 35.65
CA PRO A 240 15.67 -19.20 34.88
C PRO A 240 14.90 -19.17 33.54
N PRO A 241 15.38 -19.88 32.52
CA PRO A 241 14.91 -19.75 31.16
C PRO A 241 13.55 -20.42 30.97
N VAL A 242 12.55 -19.62 30.61
CA VAL A 242 11.32 -20.08 29.94
C VAL A 242 11.68 -20.29 28.46
N PRO A 243 11.15 -21.31 27.74
CA PRO A 243 11.54 -21.65 26.37
C PRO A 243 11.00 -20.68 25.31
N ARG A 244 11.15 -19.36 25.52
CA ARG A 244 11.00 -18.34 24.48
C ARG A 244 12.40 -18.08 23.91
N SER A 245 12.56 -18.10 22.59
CA SER A 245 13.85 -17.98 21.90
C SER A 245 14.59 -16.65 22.16
N VAL A 246 13.90 -15.65 22.73
CA VAL A 246 14.48 -14.44 23.33
C VAL A 246 13.54 -13.99 24.48
N PRO A 247 14.02 -13.72 25.70
CA PRO A 247 13.18 -13.17 26.76
C PRO A 247 12.72 -11.74 26.40
N PRO A 248 11.48 -11.35 26.76
CA PRO A 248 11.00 -9.99 26.49
C PRO A 248 11.87 -8.96 27.22
N VAL A 249 12.02 -7.78 26.61
CA VAL A 249 12.71 -6.65 27.24
C VAL A 249 11.92 -6.21 28.46
N ARG A 250 12.59 -6.17 29.60
CA ARG A 250 11.99 -5.77 30.87
C ARG A 250 12.11 -4.28 31.07
N VAL A 251 10.98 -3.63 31.30
CA VAL A 251 10.88 -2.19 31.52
C VAL A 251 10.25 -1.94 32.87
N VAL A 252 11.00 -1.35 33.79
CA VAL A 252 10.49 -0.89 35.08
C VAL A 252 9.84 0.48 34.90
N VAL A 253 8.61 0.63 35.40
CA VAL A 253 7.84 1.87 35.42
C VAL A 253 7.97 2.50 36.80
N LYS A 254 8.66 3.64 36.85
CA LYS A 254 9.06 4.31 38.11
C LYS A 254 7.92 5.05 38.80
N ASP A 255 6.93 5.49 38.03
CA ASP A 255 5.75 6.18 38.60
C ASP A 255 4.64 5.15 38.87
N PRO A 256 4.30 4.89 40.15
CA PRO A 256 3.30 3.89 40.52
C PRO A 256 1.88 4.28 40.08
N VAL A 257 1.56 5.58 40.05
CA VAL A 257 0.26 6.08 39.60
C VAL A 257 0.13 5.84 38.10
N PHE A 258 1.15 6.22 37.33
CA PHE A 258 1.20 5.94 35.89
C PHE A 258 1.16 4.43 35.60
N CYS A 259 1.93 3.63 36.35
CA CYS A 259 1.98 2.17 36.19
C CYS A 259 0.60 1.54 36.42
N SER A 260 -0.17 2.03 37.40
CA SER A 260 -1.53 1.53 37.66
C SER A 260 -2.48 1.79 36.48
N CYS A 261 -2.25 2.84 35.69
CA CYS A 261 -3.02 3.20 34.49
C CYS A 261 -2.46 2.58 33.20
N LEU A 262 -1.31 1.90 33.26
CA LEU A 262 -0.63 1.37 32.07
C LEU A 262 -1.49 0.42 31.23
N PRO A 263 -2.31 -0.49 31.80
CA PRO A 263 -3.20 -1.33 30.99
C PRO A 263 -4.18 -0.51 30.13
N ASP A 264 -4.76 0.55 30.69
CA ASP A 264 -5.70 1.43 29.98
C ASP A 264 -4.99 2.25 28.90
N ILE A 265 -3.76 2.70 29.19
CA ILE A 265 -2.90 3.42 28.25
C ILE A 265 -2.47 2.52 27.08
N LEU A 266 -2.11 1.27 27.35
CA LEU A 266 -1.77 0.30 26.30
C LEU A 266 -3.00 -0.04 25.47
N HIS A 267 -4.15 -0.28 26.10
CA HIS A 267 -5.40 -0.46 25.36
C HIS A 267 -5.69 0.73 24.43
N PHE A 268 -5.48 1.96 24.90
CA PHE A 268 -5.60 3.16 24.07
C PHE A 268 -4.58 3.21 22.90
N ILE A 269 -3.34 2.79 23.13
CA ILE A 269 -2.33 2.71 22.05
C ILE A 269 -2.74 1.65 21.01
N TYR A 270 -3.22 0.49 21.45
CA TYR A 270 -3.63 -0.61 20.57
C TYR A 270 -4.99 -0.37 19.91
N SER A 271 -5.76 0.62 20.35
CA SER A 271 -6.88 1.14 19.59
C SER A 271 -6.46 2.24 18.61
N GLY A 272 -5.15 2.46 18.37
CA GLY A 272 -4.66 3.46 17.41
C GLY A 272 -4.55 4.88 17.97
N ALA A 273 -4.55 5.04 19.30
CA ALA A 273 -4.27 6.30 20.00
C ALA A 273 -5.17 7.50 19.59
N PHE A 274 -6.43 7.24 19.22
CA PHE A 274 -7.37 8.27 18.75
C PHE A 274 -8.52 8.58 19.73
N GLN A 275 -8.91 7.64 20.60
CA GLN A 275 -10.03 7.79 21.55
C GLN A 275 -9.61 8.46 22.88
N TRP A 276 -9.15 9.72 22.81
CA TRP A 276 -8.65 10.44 24.01
C TRP A 276 -9.71 10.60 25.10
N ASP A 277 -10.94 10.93 24.73
CA ASP A 277 -12.03 11.13 25.68
C ASP A 277 -12.29 9.86 26.51
N ARG A 278 -12.22 8.69 25.85
CA ARG A 278 -12.39 7.39 26.51
C ARG A 278 -11.24 7.09 27.47
N LEU A 279 -10.00 7.36 27.06
CA LEU A 279 -8.83 7.20 27.95
C LEU A 279 -8.95 8.09 29.19
N GLU A 280 -9.35 9.36 29.00
CA GLU A 280 -9.56 10.29 30.11
C GLU A 280 -10.65 9.80 31.07
N GLU A 281 -11.78 9.32 30.56
CA GLU A 281 -12.86 8.73 31.37
C GLU A 281 -12.39 7.50 32.15
N ASP A 282 -11.66 6.59 31.51
CA ASP A 282 -11.15 5.36 32.14
C ASP A 282 -10.14 5.68 33.25
N ILE A 283 -9.19 6.61 33.01
CA ILE A 283 -8.23 7.06 34.02
C ILE A 283 -8.92 7.80 35.17
N LYS A 284 -9.86 8.70 34.87
CA LYS A 284 -10.61 9.45 35.88
C LYS A 284 -11.41 8.54 36.79
N LYS A 285 -12.06 7.52 36.21
CA LYS A 285 -12.80 6.49 36.95
C LYS A 285 -11.87 5.67 37.85
N LYS A 286 -10.64 5.38 37.39
CA LYS A 286 -9.65 4.59 38.12
C LYS A 286 -9.02 5.36 39.27
N LEU A 287 -8.57 6.59 39.04
CA LEU A 287 -7.81 7.37 40.02
C LEU A 287 -8.69 8.16 41.01
N LYS A 288 -9.90 8.58 40.59
CA LYS A 288 -10.83 9.40 41.40
C LYS A 288 -10.19 10.67 42.00
N ASP A 289 -9.09 11.13 41.41
CA ASP A 289 -8.28 12.24 41.87
C ASP A 289 -7.92 13.08 40.63
N PRO A 290 -8.40 14.33 40.54
CA PRO A 290 -8.24 15.14 39.34
C PRO A 290 -6.77 15.52 39.07
N GLU A 291 -5.98 15.80 40.12
CA GLU A 291 -4.57 16.19 39.97
C GLU A 291 -3.74 15.01 39.46
N LYS A 292 -3.97 13.81 40.00
CA LYS A 292 -3.31 12.59 39.52
C LYS A 292 -3.74 12.23 38.10
N THR A 293 -5.01 12.45 37.76
CA THR A 293 -5.54 12.22 36.41
C THR A 293 -4.84 13.12 35.39
N GLU A 294 -4.76 14.42 35.67
CA GLU A 294 -4.05 15.38 34.82
C GLU A 294 -2.57 15.02 34.67
N HIS A 295 -1.89 14.68 35.77
CA HIS A 295 -0.49 14.26 35.76
C HIS A 295 -0.23 13.03 34.87
N VAL A 296 -1.09 12.01 34.91
CA VAL A 296 -0.98 10.85 34.03
C VAL A 296 -1.23 11.24 32.57
N LEU A 297 -2.27 12.02 32.30
CA LEU A 297 -2.62 12.43 30.93
C LEU A 297 -1.53 13.28 30.28
N GLU A 298 -0.91 14.20 31.02
CA GLU A 298 0.22 14.99 30.52
C GLU A 298 1.43 14.12 30.15
N LYS A 299 1.70 13.06 30.92
CA LYS A 299 2.71 12.06 30.56
C LYS A 299 2.35 11.32 29.29
N VAL A 300 1.10 10.88 29.12
CA VAL A 300 0.64 10.21 27.89
C VAL A 300 0.76 11.13 26.68
N LYS A 301 0.39 12.42 26.81
CA LYS A 301 0.58 13.43 25.76
C LYS A 301 2.05 13.60 25.39
N CYS A 302 2.94 13.67 26.38
CA CYS A 302 4.39 13.77 26.16
C CYS A 302 4.95 12.52 25.46
N ILE A 303 4.50 11.32 25.87
CA ILE A 303 4.90 10.04 25.25
C ILE A 303 4.48 10.00 23.79
N LEU A 304 3.20 10.25 23.49
CA LEU A 304 2.66 10.07 22.15
C LEU A 304 2.95 11.25 21.21
N LYS A 305 3.30 12.42 21.76
CA LYS A 305 3.42 13.65 21.00
C LYS A 305 2.24 13.82 20.04
N THR A 306 1.04 13.65 20.56
CA THR A 306 -0.15 13.91 19.77
C THR A 306 0.00 15.33 19.22
N PRO A 307 0.03 15.52 17.89
CA PRO A 307 -0.06 16.85 17.35
C PRO A 307 -1.35 17.41 17.92
N GLY A 308 -1.23 18.49 18.69
CA GLY A 308 -2.39 19.30 19.01
C GLY A 308 -3.14 19.55 17.72
N LYS A 309 -4.47 19.40 17.77
CA LYS A 309 -5.35 19.86 16.69
C LYS A 309 -4.82 21.22 16.20
N VAL A 310 -4.41 21.27 14.93
CA VAL A 310 -4.29 22.52 14.19
C VAL A 310 -5.71 23.01 13.92
#